data_AF-A0A3P1SS19-F1
#
_entry.id   AF-A0A3P1SS19-F1
#
_cell.length_a   1.000
_cell.length_b   1.000
_cell.length_c   1.000
_cell.angle_alpha   90.00
_cell.angle_beta   90.00
_cell.angle_gamma   90.00
#
_symmetry.space_group_name_H-M   'P 1'
#
loop_
_entity.id
_entity.type
_entity.pdbx_description
1 polymer ?
#
loop_
_entity_poly.entity_id
_entity_poly.type
_entity_poly.pdbx_seq_one_letter_code
_entity_poly.pdbx_strand_id
1 'polypeptide(L)'
;MISQKLLEGISEQIGQLINSATNSCSDTELEQQIKAILQGAFSRMELVTRDEFDAQSAVLARTRTKLEALQQQLTELEQKQNKAEQ
;
A
#
# COMPACT_ATOMS: atom_id res chain seq x y z
N MET A 1 4.18 1.70 -0.75
CA MET A 1 5.47 1.64 -1.49
C MET A 1 5.77 0.18 -1.76
N ILE A 2 6.17 -0.18 -2.97
CA ILE A 2 6.63 -1.55 -3.24
C ILE A 2 7.87 -1.80 -2.37
N SER A 3 7.87 -2.87 -1.59
CA SER A 3 8.94 -3.16 -0.62
C SER A 3 10.23 -3.49 -1.38
N GLN A 4 11.31 -2.71 -1.18
CA GLN A 4 12.64 -2.94 -1.78
C GLN A 4 13.09 -4.42 -1.64
N LYS A 5 12.90 -5.00 -0.45
CA LYS A 5 13.20 -6.41 -0.14
C LYS A 5 12.43 -7.42 -1.00
N LEU A 6 11.21 -7.09 -1.41
CA LEU A 6 10.39 -7.96 -2.27
C LEU A 6 10.98 -7.99 -3.68
N LEU A 7 11.41 -6.83 -4.17
CA LEU A 7 11.97 -6.65 -5.50
C LEU A 7 13.33 -7.37 -5.61
N GLU A 8 14.16 -7.27 -4.58
CA GLU A 8 15.40 -8.05 -4.43
C GLU A 8 15.13 -9.56 -4.39
N GLY A 9 14.16 -10.02 -3.59
CA GLY A 9 13.82 -11.44 -3.50
C GLY A 9 13.28 -12.03 -4.81
N ILE A 10 12.45 -11.28 -5.56
CA ILE A 10 11.98 -11.69 -6.89
C ILE A 10 13.16 -11.75 -7.87
N SER A 11 14.03 -10.74 -7.87
CA SER A 11 15.20 -10.70 -8.75
C SER A 11 16.14 -11.88 -8.50
N GLU A 12 16.33 -12.24 -7.24
CA GLU A 12 17.17 -13.38 -6.86
C GLU A 12 16.54 -14.72 -7.27
N GLN A 13 15.23 -14.90 -7.03
CA GLN A 13 14.51 -16.10 -7.45
C GLN A 13 14.45 -16.27 -8.98
N ILE A 14 14.20 -15.19 -9.73
CA ILE A 14 14.20 -15.22 -11.19
C ILE A 14 15.62 -15.48 -11.72
N GLY A 15 16.65 -14.86 -11.14
CA GLY A 15 18.04 -15.11 -11.51
C GLY A 15 18.47 -16.56 -11.31
N GLN A 16 18.07 -17.18 -10.20
CA GLN A 16 18.28 -18.61 -9.94
C GLN A 16 17.50 -19.48 -10.94
N LEU A 17 16.29 -19.08 -11.32
CA LEU A 17 15.48 -19.81 -12.30
C LEU A 17 16.08 -19.79 -13.70
N ILE A 18 16.57 -18.62 -14.14
CA ILE A 18 17.23 -18.47 -15.45
C ILE A 18 18.54 -19.26 -15.48
N ASN A 19 19.34 -19.20 -14.41
CA ASN A 19 20.60 -19.95 -14.31
C ASN A 19 20.41 -21.47 -14.25
N SER A 20 19.27 -21.95 -13.75
CA SER A 20 18.94 -23.38 -13.76
C SER A 20 18.30 -23.82 -15.08
N ALA A 21 17.55 -22.93 -15.75
CA ALA A 21 16.91 -23.22 -17.03
C ALA A 21 17.90 -23.45 -18.18
N THR A 22 19.08 -22.82 -18.16
CA THR A 22 20.16 -23.02 -19.15
C THR A 22 20.62 -24.47 -19.28
N ASN A 23 20.31 -25.35 -18.31
CA ASN A 23 20.74 -26.74 -18.33
C ASN A 23 19.70 -27.71 -18.91
N SER A 24 18.39 -27.41 -18.92
CA SER A 24 17.36 -28.42 -19.33
C SER A 24 15.91 -27.93 -19.55
N CYS A 25 15.57 -26.66 -19.29
CA CYS A 25 14.16 -26.25 -19.18
C CYS A 25 13.64 -25.61 -20.47
N SER A 26 12.38 -25.88 -20.83
CA SER A 26 11.74 -25.22 -21.98
C SER A 26 11.36 -23.78 -21.65
N ASP A 27 11.35 -22.90 -22.65
CA ASP A 27 10.95 -21.48 -22.48
C ASP A 27 9.55 -21.35 -21.85
N THR A 28 8.64 -22.28 -22.18
CA THR A 28 7.28 -22.31 -21.66
C THR A 28 7.21 -22.65 -20.17
N GLU A 29 8.03 -23.58 -19.69
CA GLU A 29 8.10 -23.91 -18.25
C GLU A 29 8.69 -22.75 -17.45
N LEU A 30 9.69 -22.07 -18.02
CA LEU A 30 10.31 -20.89 -17.44
C LEU A 30 9.29 -19.75 -17.28
N GLU A 31 8.50 -19.48 -18.32
CA GLU A 31 7.42 -18.48 -18.28
C GLU A 31 6.38 -18.79 -17.20
N GLN A 32 5.94 -20.05 -17.09
CA GLN A 32 4.98 -20.48 -16.08
C GLN A 32 5.51 -20.28 -14.67
N GLN A 33 6.78 -20.61 -14.44
CA GLN A 33 7.41 -20.52 -13.14
C GLN A 33 7.64 -19.06 -12.72
N ILE A 34 8.04 -18.18 -13.65
CA ILE A 34 8.12 -16.72 -13.40
C ILE A 34 6.73 -16.17 -13.06
N LYS A 35 5.69 -16.57 -13.80
CA LYS A 35 4.32 -16.12 -13.54
C LYS A 35 3.83 -16.54 -12.15
N ALA A 36 4.18 -17.75 -11.70
CA ALA A 36 3.86 -18.24 -10.37
C ALA A 36 4.59 -17.44 -9.26
N ILE A 37 5.87 -17.10 -9.46
CA ILE A 37 6.64 -16.25 -8.53
C ILE A 37 6.00 -14.87 -8.41
N LEU A 38 5.62 -14.25 -9.54
CA LEU A 38 4.98 -12.93 -9.55
C LEU A 38 3.59 -12.97 -8.89
N GLN A 39 2.77 -13.97 -9.18
CA GLN A 39 1.47 -14.14 -8.52
C GLN A 39 1.60 -14.37 -7.01
N GLY A 40 2.59 -15.16 -6.59
CA GLY A 40 2.89 -15.38 -5.18
C GLY A 40 3.36 -14.09 -4.49
N ALA A 41 4.18 -13.29 -5.15
CA ALA A 41 4.63 -12.00 -4.64
C ALA A 41 3.49 -10.98 -4.51
N PHE A 42 2.60 -10.89 -5.51
CA PHE A 42 1.43 -10.00 -5.45
C PHE A 42 0.43 -10.43 -4.38
N SER A 43 0.21 -11.73 -4.20
CA SER A 43 -0.64 -12.25 -3.12
C SER A 43 -0.14 -11.89 -1.72
N ARG A 44 1.20 -11.76 -1.56
CA ARG A 44 1.82 -11.37 -0.29
C ARG A 44 1.83 -9.85 -0.04
N MET A 45 1.47 -9.02 -1.02
CA MET A 45 1.54 -7.56 -0.91
C MET A 45 0.31 -6.90 -0.25
N GLU A 46 -0.62 -7.68 0.33
CA GLU A 46 -1.89 -7.17 0.89
C GLU A 46 -2.51 -6.11 -0.02
N LEU A 47 -2.52 -6.39 -1.33
CA LEU A 47 -2.91 -5.42 -2.34
C LEU A 47 -4.38 -5.09 -2.15
N VAL A 48 -4.66 -3.85 -1.79
CA VAL A 48 -6.02 -3.30 -1.87
C VAL A 48 -6.30 -2.90 -3.30
N THR A 49 -7.54 -3.11 -3.73
CA THR A 49 -7.98 -2.66 -5.04
C THR A 49 -7.94 -1.14 -5.13
N ARG A 50 -7.89 -0.61 -6.35
CA ARG A 50 -7.92 0.85 -6.56
C ARG A 50 -9.18 1.47 -5.97
N ASP A 51 -10.31 0.79 -6.12
CA ASP A 51 -11.61 1.23 -5.62
C ASP A 51 -11.65 1.29 -4.08
N GLU A 52 -11.07 0.28 -3.40
CA GLU A 52 -10.95 0.29 -1.93
C GLU A 52 -10.05 1.41 -1.43
N PHE A 53 -8.92 1.66 -2.13
CA PHE A 53 -8.04 2.77 -1.81
C PHE A 53 -8.74 4.12 -1.95
N ASP A 54 -9.47 4.33 -3.05
CA ASP A 54 -10.20 5.57 -3.31
C ASP A 54 -11.34 5.76 -2.30
N ALA A 55 -12.04 4.69 -1.91
CA ALA A 55 -13.05 4.72 -0.86
C ALA A 55 -12.47 5.13 0.50
N GLN A 56 -11.34 4.55 0.92
CA GLN A 56 -10.68 4.91 2.17
C GLN A 56 -10.16 6.36 2.15
N SER A 57 -9.63 6.80 1.01
CA SER A 57 -9.17 8.19 0.82
C SER A 57 -10.32 9.19 0.96
N ALA A 58 -11.51 8.86 0.43
CA ALA A 58 -12.70 9.69 0.58
C ALA A 58 -13.17 9.77 2.04
N VAL A 59 -13.13 8.65 2.78
CA VAL A 59 -13.44 8.64 4.21
C VAL A 59 -12.46 9.52 4.98
N LEU A 60 -11.16 9.42 4.69
CA LEU A 60 -10.12 10.23 5.34
C LEU A 60 -10.27 11.72 5.04
N ALA A 61 -10.61 12.09 3.81
CA ALA A 61 -10.90 13.48 3.45
C ALA A 61 -12.06 14.03 4.29
N ARG A 62 -13.14 13.25 4.42
CA ARG A 62 -14.31 13.64 5.22
C ARG A 62 -13.99 13.75 6.71
N THR A 63 -13.18 12.84 7.26
CA THR A 63 -12.80 12.92 8.68
C THR A 63 -11.92 14.14 8.94
N ARG A 64 -11.00 14.48 8.03
CA ARG A 64 -10.18 15.69 8.13
C ARG A 64 -11.02 16.95 8.17
N THR A 65 -11.99 17.11 7.26
CA THR A 65 -12.90 18.26 7.26
C THR A 65 -13.69 18.37 8.56
N LYS A 66 -14.20 17.24 9.08
CA LYS A 66 -14.92 17.24 10.37
C LYS A 66 -14.00 17.61 11.53
N LEU A 67 -12.76 17.13 11.51
CA LEU A 67 -11.77 17.42 12.54
C LEU A 67 -11.42 18.91 12.55
N GLU A 68 -11.20 19.52 11.40
CA GLU A 68 -10.95 20.96 11.26
C GLU A 68 -12.13 21.79 11.79
N ALA A 69 -13.38 21.40 11.47
CA ALA A 69 -14.57 22.07 11.98
C ALA A 69 -14.72 21.95 13.51
N LEU A 70 -14.40 20.79 14.08
CA LEU A 70 -14.41 20.59 15.53
C LEU A 70 -13.30 21.39 16.23
N GLN A 71 -12.11 21.48 15.63
CA GLN A 71 -11.02 22.31 16.14
C GLN A 71 -11.44 23.79 16.21
N GLN A 72 -12.10 24.30 15.16
CA GLN A 72 -12.62 25.67 15.16
C GLN A 72 -13.64 25.91 16.28
N GLN A 73 -14.61 25.00 16.44
CA GLN A 73 -15.61 25.09 17.50
C GLN A 73 -14.97 25.06 18.90
N LEU A 74 -13.96 24.21 19.10
CA LEU A 74 -13.23 24.13 20.36
C LEU A 74 -12.52 25.46 20.65
N THR A 75 -11.81 26.03 19.67
CA THR A 75 -11.13 27.32 19.83
C THR A 75 -12.13 28.44 20.16
N GLU A 76 -13.29 28.48 19.50
CA GLU A 76 -14.33 29.47 19.82
C GLU A 76 -14.87 29.32 21.25
N LEU A 77 -15.07 28.09 21.71
CA LEU A 77 -15.52 27.80 23.07
C LEU A 77 -14.46 28.20 24.11
N GLU A 78 -13.20 27.84 23.89
CA GLU A 78 -12.08 28.23 24.75
C GLU A 78 -11.94 29.76 24.84
N GLN A 79 -12.11 30.47 23.72
CA GLN A 79 -12.09 31.94 23.72
C GLN A 79 -13.28 32.55 24.49
N LYS A 80 -14.47 31.97 24.38
CA LYS A 80 -15.66 32.42 25.13
C LYS A 80 -15.49 32.18 26.63
N GLN A 81 -14.94 31.04 27.03
CA GLN A 81 -14.67 30.74 28.43
C GLN A 81 -13.64 31.71 29.02
N ASN A 82 -12.51 31.93 28.32
CA ASN A 82 -11.48 32.87 28.78
C ASN A 82 -11.98 34.32 28.88
N LYS A 83 -12.96 34.73 28.08
CA LYS A 83 -13.60 36.05 28.17
C LYS A 83 -14.60 36.17 29.33
N ALA A 84 -15.17 35.06 29.81
CA ALA A 84 -16.10 35.06 30.93
C ALA A 84 -15.38 35.05 32.30
N GLU A 85 -14.10 34.68 32.32
CA GLU A 85 -13.24 34.65 33.51
C GLU A 85 -12.42 35.94 33.71
N GLN A 86 -12.52 36.91 32.78
CA GLN A 86 -11.92 38.26 32.85
C GLN A 86 -12.96 39.31 33.20
#